data_AF-A0A1D1VKJ8-F1
#
_entry.id   AF-A0A1D1VKJ8-F1
#
_cell.length_a   1.000
_cell.length_b   1.000
_cell.length_c   1.000
_cell.angle_alpha   90.00
_cell.angle_beta   90.00
_cell.angle_gamma   90.00
#
_symmetry.space_group_name_H-M   'P 1'
#
loop_
_entity.id
_entity.type
_entity.pdbx_description
1 polymer ?
#
loop_
_entity_poly.entity_id
_entity_poly.type
_entity_poly.pdbx_seq_one_letter_code
_entity_poly.pdbx_strand_id
1 'polypeptide(L)'
;MAYSAVRAGEAWGLPTNFPIVPQFLKELNYSTNFLGKWHLGAHTRAFLPGARGFDCWFGITQGRTHPFNYTTCSGAYGGIQQG
;
A
#
# COMPACT_ATOMS: atom_id res chain seq x y z
N MET A 1 6.68 -11.05 22.14
CA MET A 1 6.65 -9.87 21.26
C MET A 1 5.40 -9.99 20.39
N ALA A 2 4.41 -9.11 20.56
CA ALA A 2 3.20 -9.14 19.76
C ALA A 2 3.38 -8.18 18.57
N TYR A 3 3.30 -8.70 17.35
CA TYR A 3 3.25 -7.88 16.15
C TYR A 3 1.79 -7.52 15.89
N SER A 4 1.45 -6.23 15.89
CA SER A 4 0.14 -5.76 15.44
C SER A 4 0.19 -5.46 13.95
N ALA A 5 -0.91 -5.68 13.24
CA ALA A 5 -1.04 -5.19 11.87
C ALA A 5 -1.12 -3.66 11.85
N VAL A 6 -0.56 -3.04 10.81
CA VAL A 6 -0.64 -1.58 10.59
C VAL A 6 -2.11 -1.18 10.48
N ARG A 7 -2.60 -0.40 11.44
CA ARG A 7 -4.00 0.05 11.41
C ARG A 7 -4.17 1.23 10.46
N ALA A 8 -5.41 1.42 10.03
CA ALA A 8 -5.77 2.56 9.20
C ALA A 8 -5.48 3.88 9.94
N GLY A 9 -4.66 4.74 9.34
CA GLY A 9 -4.30 6.06 9.90
C GLY A 9 -3.10 6.05 10.86
N GLU A 10 -2.49 4.90 11.13
CA GLU A 10 -1.27 4.87 11.94
C GLU A 10 -0.08 5.49 11.19
N ALA A 11 0.71 6.30 11.90
CA ALA A 11 1.86 7.01 11.34
C ALA A 11 3.11 6.12 11.10
N TRP A 12 2.91 4.79 11.03
CA TRP A 12 3.98 3.82 10.79
C TRP A 12 3.52 2.79 9.75
N GLY A 13 4.50 2.12 9.15
CA GLY A 13 4.29 1.16 8.07
C GLY A 13 5.57 0.37 7.81
N LEU A 14 5.66 -0.31 6.67
CA LEU A 14 6.89 -1.00 6.28
C LEU A 14 8.02 0.03 6.20
N PRO A 15 9.12 -0.10 6.99
CA PRO A 15 10.18 0.89 6.96
C PRO A 15 10.73 1.03 5.54
N THR A 16 10.97 2.28 5.12
CA THR A 16 11.40 2.62 3.76
C THR A 16 12.81 2.16 3.45
N ASN A 17 13.61 1.89 4.50
CA ASN A 17 14.98 1.39 4.39
C ASN A 17 15.08 -0.08 3.94
N PHE A 18 13.95 -0.82 3.97
CA PHE A 18 13.92 -2.20 3.49
C PHE A 18 13.41 -2.22 2.04
N PRO A 19 14.27 -2.59 1.08
CA PRO A 19 13.83 -2.74 -0.29
C PRO A 19 12.87 -3.92 -0.44
N ILE A 20 11.92 -3.79 -1.35
CA ILE A 20 10.96 -4.84 -1.67
C ILE A 20 11.15 -5.34 -3.10
N VAL A 21 10.61 -6.53 -3.38
CA VAL A 21 10.67 -7.21 -4.68
C VAL A 21 10.55 -6.28 -5.90
N PRO A 22 9.54 -5.39 -6.03
CA PRO A 22 9.42 -4.52 -7.20
C PRO A 22 10.61 -3.56 -7.38
N GLN A 23 11.28 -3.11 -6.32
CA GLN A 23 12.47 -2.25 -6.47
C GLN A 23 13.63 -3.02 -7.10
N PHE A 24 13.85 -4.26 -6.67
CA PHE A 24 14.85 -5.15 -7.30
C PHE A 24 14.50 -5.49 -8.75
N LEU A 25 13.23 -5.75 -9.04
CA LEU A 25 12.79 -6.04 -10.41
C LEU A 25 12.93 -4.80 -11.32
N LYS A 26 12.71 -3.60 -10.78
CA LYS A 26 12.87 -2.36 -11.52
C LYS A 26 14.33 -2.08 -11.89
N GLU A 27 15.28 -2.43 -11.03
CA GLU A 27 16.72 -2.39 -11.37
C GLU A 27 17.07 -3.33 -12.54
N LEU A 28 16.31 -4.41 -12.70
CA LEU A 28 16.42 -5.36 -13.81
C LEU A 28 15.56 -4.97 -15.03
N ASN A 29 15.05 -3.73 -15.07
CA ASN A 29 14.25 -3.18 -16.17
C ASN A 29 12.90 -3.89 -16.41
N TYR A 30 12.30 -4.48 -15.36
CA TYR A 30 10.94 -5.00 -15.41
C TYR A 30 9.90 -3.89 -15.22
N SER A 31 8.76 -4.01 -15.91
CA SER A 31 7.57 -3.23 -15.59
C SER A 31 6.88 -3.83 -14.37
N THR A 32 6.58 -3.00 -13.39
CA THR A 32 6.06 -3.42 -12.09
C THR A 32 4.70 -2.81 -11.84
N ASN A 33 3.68 -3.67 -11.70
CA ASN A 33 2.30 -3.24 -11.48
C ASN A 33 1.75 -3.90 -10.22
N PHE A 34 1.02 -3.14 -9.41
CA PHE A 34 0.40 -3.63 -8.18
C PHE A 34 -1.13 -3.58 -8.26
N LEU A 35 -1.79 -4.70 -7.99
CA LEU A 35 -3.25 -4.79 -7.97
C LEU A 35 -3.72 -5.40 -6.64
N GLY A 36 -4.60 -4.69 -5.93
CA GLY A 36 -5.28 -5.23 -4.75
C GLY A 36 -4.92 -4.54 -3.43
N LYS A 37 -4.65 -5.34 -2.39
CA LYS A 37 -4.54 -4.85 -1.01
C LYS A 37 -3.10 -4.62 -0.60
N TRP A 38 -2.75 -3.38 -0.27
CA TRP A 38 -1.42 -2.98 0.16
C TRP A 38 -1.20 -3.24 1.66
N HIS A 39 -1.86 -2.48 2.55
CA HIS A 39 -1.84 -2.69 4.00
C HIS A 39 -0.42 -2.66 4.65
N LEU A 40 0.50 -1.90 4.07
CA LEU A 40 1.86 -1.70 4.60
C LEU A 40 2.12 -0.23 5.03
N GLY A 41 1.04 0.49 5.31
CA GLY A 41 1.06 1.91 5.67
C GLY A 41 0.57 2.80 4.53
N ALA A 42 -0.20 3.83 4.90
CA ALA A 42 -0.79 4.80 3.97
C ALA A 42 -0.69 6.24 4.48
N HIS A 43 0.02 6.46 5.60
CA HIS A 43 0.05 7.75 6.28
C HIS A 43 0.82 8.82 5.50
N THR A 44 1.89 8.44 4.80
CA THR A 44 2.65 9.34 3.91
C THR A 44 2.85 8.73 2.55
N ARG A 45 3.04 9.56 1.52
CA ARG A 45 3.30 9.13 0.14
C ARG A 45 4.46 8.13 0.03
N ALA A 46 5.46 8.21 0.91
CA ALA A 46 6.60 7.29 0.94
C ALA A 46 6.23 5.83 1.27
N PHE A 47 5.08 5.60 1.94
CA PHE A 47 4.57 4.26 2.23
C PHE A 47 3.65 3.73 1.14
N LEU A 48 3.28 4.54 0.14
CA LEU A 48 2.40 4.10 -0.95
C LEU A 48 3.16 3.21 -1.95
N PRO A 49 2.46 2.29 -2.65
CA PRO A 49 3.08 1.40 -3.63
C PRO A 49 3.93 2.12 -4.68
N GLY A 50 3.47 3.28 -5.17
CA GLY A 50 4.20 4.07 -6.17
C GLY A 50 5.60 4.54 -5.70
N ALA A 51 5.77 4.82 -4.40
CA ALA A 51 7.07 5.18 -3.84
C ALA A 51 7.93 3.93 -3.50
N ARG A 52 7.36 2.74 -3.61
CA ARG A 52 7.99 1.46 -3.27
C ARG A 52 8.37 0.64 -4.50
N GLY A 53 8.52 1.30 -5.64
CA GLY A 53 9.05 0.69 -6.85
C GLY A 53 7.99 0.18 -7.82
N PHE A 54 6.69 0.32 -7.54
CA PHE A 54 5.64 0.04 -8.52
C PHE A 54 5.44 1.23 -9.45
N ASP A 55 5.36 0.97 -10.75
CA ASP A 55 5.10 1.99 -11.78
C ASP A 55 3.64 2.41 -11.77
N CYS A 56 2.74 1.44 -11.80
CA CYS A 56 1.30 1.65 -11.68
C CYS A 56 0.75 0.80 -10.53
N TRP A 57 -0.27 1.31 -9.86
CA TRP A 57 -0.96 0.55 -8.83
C TRP A 57 -2.45 0.88 -8.78
N PHE A 58 -3.25 -0.13 -8.43
CA PHE A 58 -4.69 0.01 -8.27
C PHE A 58 -5.18 -0.87 -7.13
N GLY A 59 -5.91 -0.28 -6.18
CA GLY A 59 -6.57 -1.04 -5.13
C GLY A 59 -6.65 -0.28 -3.82
N ILE A 60 -6.61 -1.03 -2.71
CA ILE A 60 -6.86 -0.51 -1.36
C ILE A 60 -5.56 -0.42 -0.56
N THR A 61 -5.35 0.72 0.08
CA THR A 61 -4.19 0.93 0.95
C THR A 61 -4.40 0.39 2.37
N GLN A 62 -5.66 0.21 2.75
CA GLN A 62 -6.10 -0.13 4.11
C GLN A 62 -6.19 -1.63 4.36
N GLY A 63 -6.25 -2.00 5.64
CA GLY A 63 -6.31 -3.39 6.07
C GLY A 63 -7.64 -4.10 5.80
N ARG A 64 -8.74 -3.36 5.78
CA ARG A 64 -10.08 -3.89 5.56
C ARG A 64 -10.92 -2.87 4.85
N THR A 65 -11.64 -3.33 3.83
CA THR A 65 -12.50 -2.51 3.00
C THR A 65 -13.70 -3.33 2.56
N HIS A 66 -14.88 -2.71 2.49
CA HIS A 66 -16.09 -3.31 1.94
C HIS A 66 -15.92 -3.54 0.44
N PRO A 67 -16.24 -4.75 -0.06
CA PRO A 67 -15.95 -5.14 -1.44
C PRO A 67 -16.73 -4.35 -2.49
N PHE A 68 -17.90 -3.79 -2.14
CA PHE A 68 -18.78 -3.10 -3.10
C PHE A 68 -18.68 -1.57 -3.08
N ASN A 69 -18.41 -0.98 -1.91
CA ASN A 69 -18.42 0.48 -1.74
C ASN A 69 -17.02 1.03 -1.40
N TYR A 70 -16.01 0.17 -1.35
CA TYR A 70 -14.64 0.53 -1.01
C TYR A 70 -14.49 1.34 0.30
N THR A 71 -15.49 1.27 1.19
CA THR A 71 -15.49 1.92 2.49
C THR A 71 -14.69 1.08 3.48
N THR A 72 -13.87 1.73 4.29
CA THR A 72 -13.21 1.06 5.42
C THR A 72 -14.22 0.76 6.52
N CYS A 73 -13.83 -0.05 7.50
CA CYS A 73 -14.65 -0.29 8.70
C CYS A 73 -14.93 0.97 9.53
N SER A 74 -14.20 2.06 9.29
CA SER A 74 -14.42 3.38 9.91
C SER A 74 -15.34 4.30 9.09
N GLY A 75 -15.91 3.82 7.97
CA GLY A 75 -16.77 4.61 7.09
C GLY A 75 -16.02 5.58 6.17
N ALA A 76 -14.68 5.60 6.20
CA ALA A 76 -13.88 6.41 5.29
C ALA A 76 -13.77 5.72 3.93
N TYR A 77 -13.80 6.48 2.83
CA TYR A 77 -13.46 5.94 1.52
C TYR A 77 -12.00 5.49 1.53
N GLY A 78 -11.77 4.18 1.41
CA GLY A 78 -10.44 3.60 1.21
C GLY A 78 -10.03 3.87 -0.22
N GLY A 79 -9.67 5.13 -0.49
CA GLY A 79 -9.55 5.70 -1.82
C GLY A 79 -8.85 4.77 -2.80
N ILE A 80 -9.54 4.47 -3.89
CA ILE A 80 -8.93 3.96 -5.11
C ILE A 80 -8.07 5.11 -5.62
N GLN A 81 -6.74 5.01 -5.50
CA GLN A 81 -5.85 5.97 -6.12
C GLN A 81 -5.30 5.33 -7.38
N GLN A 82 -5.70 5.86 -8.54
CA GLN A 82 -4.97 5.65 -9.78
C GLN A 82 -3.72 6.53 -9.70
N GLY A 83 -2.56 5.88 -9.77
CA GLY A 83 -1.29 6.57 -10.05
C GLY A 83 -1.21 6.92 -11.52
#